data_AF-A0A0W8CXK9-F1
#
_entry.id   AF-A0A0W8CXK9-F1
#
_cell.length_a   1.000
_cell.length_b   1.000
_cell.length_c   1.000
_cell.angle_alpha   90.00
_cell.angle_beta   90.00
_cell.angle_gamma   90.00
#
_symmetry.space_group_name_H-M   'P 1'
#
loop_
_entity.id
_entity.type
_entity.pdbx_description
1 polymer ?
#
loop_
_entity_poly.entity_id
_entity_poly.type
_entity_poly.pdbx_seq_one_letter_code
_entity_poly.pdbx_strand_id
1 'polypeptide(L)'
;MPSCARVLVNRLAQSCVASIYCEWGLVLQLEQAIQESFNGLCNQRFMSGLTVLVGHFRRQRVLIREMNGDLCPKFEDGQWRSITNVLEWFVSNRARLVKCVQDTQPTGAPGKEWWITVLAVNSIMERVDGALTMLRGPSAALRSARRAYVAKLVTDLAVMTGALGPLAVSQQATDTFEFGDFSVSREATLSFLKEQGSFVINAVNELEVDFPACCQAAVESTANFAVSVIARAHQIMLEGDENGNITAAPSAAMPPFLPQTLCKTRNQVFATHLQSQRVRLLQHFSADQIELIEDQHRMLRTSYQLDEHVSQQINALPATCSFTEAWKDARFGGNDCKLLREFCGAIACAATDPVVLKNTTEADFLLINWRRSPFGLSLVDFSLEAVLHAQQYRALSRLREC
;
A
#
# COMPACT_ATOMS: atom_id res chain seq x y z
N MET A 1 -15.89 -0.44 5.03
CA MET A 1 -16.66 -0.28 3.76
C MET A 1 -16.06 -0.89 2.47
N PRO A 2 -14.95 -1.66 2.45
CA PRO A 2 -14.53 -2.39 1.24
C PRO A 2 -15.43 -3.59 0.85
N SER A 3 -16.18 -4.16 1.80
CA SER A 3 -16.89 -5.44 1.60
C SER A 3 -18.04 -5.35 0.60
N CYS A 4 -18.87 -4.29 0.62
CA CYS A 4 -20.03 -4.18 -0.27
C CYS A 4 -19.63 -3.99 -1.75
N ALA A 5 -18.60 -3.18 -2.03
CA ALA A 5 -18.07 -3.00 -3.38
C ALA A 5 -17.44 -4.30 -3.91
N ARG A 6 -16.69 -5.02 -3.06
CA ARG A 6 -16.12 -6.34 -3.37
C ARG A 6 -17.21 -7.35 -3.71
N VAL A 7 -18.29 -7.41 -2.92
CA VAL A 7 -19.44 -8.31 -3.17
C VAL A 7 -20.14 -7.97 -4.49
N LEU A 8 -20.36 -6.69 -4.78
CA LEU A 8 -21.02 -6.25 -6.02
C LEU A 8 -20.21 -6.61 -7.28
N VAL A 9 -18.91 -6.32 -7.28
CA VAL A 9 -18.04 -6.67 -8.42
C VAL A 9 -17.85 -8.18 -8.54
N ASN A 10 -17.80 -8.93 -7.43
CA ASN A 10 -17.78 -10.39 -7.50
C ASN A 10 -19.06 -10.94 -8.13
N ARG A 11 -20.23 -10.40 -7.79
CA ARG A 11 -21.52 -10.74 -8.44
C ARG A 11 -21.55 -10.34 -9.92
N LEU A 12 -20.99 -9.19 -10.28
CA LEU A 12 -20.83 -8.77 -11.67
C LEU A 12 -19.88 -9.71 -12.44
N ALA A 13 -18.75 -10.08 -11.85
CA ALA A 13 -17.78 -10.99 -12.44
C ALA A 13 -18.38 -12.39 -12.69
N GLN A 14 -19.20 -12.89 -11.76
CA GLN A 14 -19.97 -14.13 -11.92
C GLN A 14 -21.00 -14.06 -13.06
N SER A 15 -21.51 -12.87 -13.36
CA SER A 15 -22.55 -12.65 -14.38
C SER A 15 -22.00 -12.31 -15.77
N CYS A 16 -20.69 -12.06 -15.89
CA CYS A 16 -20.03 -11.70 -17.14
C CYS A 16 -19.47 -12.91 -17.89
N VAL A 17 -19.68 -12.95 -19.21
CA VAL A 17 -19.18 -14.02 -20.10
C VAL A 17 -17.65 -14.02 -20.21
N ALA A 18 -17.01 -12.85 -20.07
CA ALA A 18 -15.57 -12.69 -20.06
C ALA A 18 -15.10 -12.20 -18.68
N SER A 19 -13.96 -12.72 -18.21
CA SER A 19 -13.46 -12.44 -16.86
C SER A 19 -13.15 -10.95 -16.65
N ILE A 20 -13.55 -10.41 -15.50
CA ILE A 20 -13.21 -9.03 -15.11
C ILE A 20 -11.87 -9.06 -14.37
N TYR A 21 -10.93 -8.26 -14.86
CA TYR A 21 -9.74 -7.94 -14.10
C TYR A 21 -10.04 -6.84 -13.08
N CYS A 22 -10.20 -7.23 -11.82
CA CYS A 22 -10.19 -6.30 -10.70
C CYS A 22 -9.21 -6.82 -9.66
N GLU A 23 -8.19 -6.02 -9.36
CA GLU A 23 -7.32 -6.26 -8.23
C GLU A 23 -7.68 -5.28 -7.12
N TRP A 24 -8.14 -5.81 -5.99
CA TRP A 24 -8.64 -5.00 -4.89
C TRP A 24 -7.51 -4.42 -4.07
N GLY A 25 -7.22 -3.14 -4.30
CA GLY A 25 -6.75 -2.15 -3.34
C GLY A 25 -5.83 -2.64 -2.23
N LEU A 26 -4.77 -3.39 -2.55
CA LEU A 26 -3.81 -3.86 -1.55
C LEU A 26 -3.11 -2.67 -0.88
N VAL A 27 -2.81 -1.62 -1.67
CA VAL A 27 -2.31 -0.34 -1.18
C VAL A 27 -3.32 0.26 -0.21
N LEU A 28 -4.60 0.36 -0.60
CA LEU A 28 -5.65 0.90 0.26
C LEU A 28 -5.86 0.08 1.54
N GLN A 29 -5.81 -1.25 1.46
CA GLN A 29 -5.92 -2.15 2.61
C GLN A 29 -4.74 -1.95 3.56
N LEU A 30 -3.53 -1.85 3.03
CA LEU A 30 -2.34 -1.57 3.83
C LEU A 30 -2.42 -0.17 4.46
N GLU A 31 -2.83 0.85 3.71
CA GLU A 31 -3.05 2.20 4.26
C GLU A 31 -4.11 2.23 5.36
N GLN A 32 -5.18 1.46 5.21
CA GLN A 32 -6.22 1.32 6.22
C GLN A 32 -5.68 0.58 7.46
N ALA A 33 -4.93 -0.51 7.27
CA ALA A 33 -4.30 -1.24 8.37
C ALA A 33 -3.36 -0.34 9.18
N ILE A 34 -2.53 0.46 8.51
CA ILE A 34 -1.63 1.43 9.15
C ILE A 34 -2.44 2.48 9.91
N GLN A 35 -3.50 3.02 9.31
CA GLN A 35 -4.38 3.99 9.97
C GLN A 35 -4.97 3.41 11.26
N GLU A 36 -5.41 2.15 11.24
CA GLU A 36 -5.97 1.47 12.41
C GLU A 36 -4.90 1.22 13.49
N SER A 37 -3.65 0.90 13.12
CA SER A 37 -2.53 0.82 14.07
C SER A 37 -2.21 2.19 14.68
N PHE A 38 -2.22 3.26 13.89
CA PHE A 38 -2.04 4.63 14.40
C PHE A 38 -3.13 5.06 15.36
N ASN A 39 -4.39 4.69 15.11
CA ASN A 39 -5.49 4.99 16.04
C ASN A 39 -5.26 4.36 17.43
N GLY A 40 -4.57 3.21 17.50
CA GLY A 40 -4.16 2.60 18.76
C GLY A 40 -3.01 3.33 19.47
N LEU A 41 -2.02 3.80 18.70
CA LEU A 41 -0.87 4.56 19.21
C LEU A 41 -1.25 5.98 19.67
N CYS A 42 -2.09 6.66 18.89
CA CYS A 42 -2.51 8.06 19.07
C CYS A 42 -3.54 8.22 20.20
N ASN A 43 -3.22 7.69 21.38
CA ASN A 43 -4.00 7.93 22.58
C ASN A 43 -3.96 9.41 22.99
N GLN A 44 -4.85 9.79 23.92
CA GLN A 44 -5.00 11.18 24.36
C GLN A 44 -3.69 11.79 24.89
N ARG A 45 -2.84 10.99 25.56
CA ARG A 45 -1.54 11.46 26.09
C ARG A 45 -0.56 11.74 24.95
N PHE A 46 -0.45 10.83 23.99
CA PHE A 46 0.44 10.98 22.84
C PHE A 46 0.06 12.22 22.01
N MET A 47 -1.23 12.36 21.70
CA MET A 47 -1.75 13.47 20.88
C MET A 47 -1.67 14.81 21.60
N SER A 48 -1.85 14.84 22.93
CA SER A 48 -1.65 16.04 23.73
C SER A 48 -0.19 16.53 23.64
N GLY A 49 0.78 15.62 23.82
CA GLY A 49 2.20 15.94 23.67
C GLY A 49 2.56 16.45 22.27
N LEU A 50 2.04 15.78 21.22
CA LEU A 50 2.22 16.21 19.84
C LEU A 50 1.67 17.63 19.60
N THR A 51 0.45 17.90 20.06
CA THR A 51 -0.22 19.20 19.90
C THR A 51 0.55 20.32 20.60
N VAL A 52 1.00 20.08 21.84
CA VAL A 52 1.78 21.04 22.61
C VAL A 52 3.08 21.38 21.89
N LEU A 53 3.84 20.36 21.45
CA LEU A 53 5.13 20.57 20.79
C LEU A 53 4.98 21.23 19.43
N VAL A 54 4.03 20.80 18.59
CA VAL A 54 3.76 21.43 17.29
C VAL A 54 3.35 22.90 17.49
N GLY A 55 2.47 23.18 18.45
CA GLY A 55 2.07 24.53 18.80
C GLY A 55 3.24 25.39 19.28
N HIS A 56 4.13 24.83 20.10
CA HIS A 56 5.31 25.50 20.63
C HIS A 56 6.33 25.83 19.53
N PHE A 57 6.78 24.83 18.77
CA PHE A 57 7.82 25.01 17.75
C PHE A 57 7.39 25.96 16.62
N ARG A 58 6.11 25.95 16.24
CA ARG A 58 5.58 26.89 15.24
C ARG A 58 5.54 28.34 15.71
N ARG A 59 5.56 28.60 17.02
CA ARG A 59 5.58 29.95 17.60
C ARG A 59 7.00 30.46 17.88
N GLN A 60 7.98 29.55 17.88
CA GLN A 60 9.35 29.87 18.28
C GLN A 60 10.16 30.47 17.12
N ARG A 61 10.12 31.80 16.99
CA ARG A 61 10.80 32.53 15.90
C ARG A 61 12.31 32.32 15.86
N VAL A 62 12.95 32.13 17.01
CA VAL A 62 14.40 31.89 17.11
C VAL A 62 14.74 30.55 16.46
N LEU A 63 14.04 29.49 16.85
CA LEU A 63 14.21 28.15 16.29
C LEU A 63 13.97 28.14 14.78
N ILE A 64 12.89 28.79 14.31
CA ILE A 64 12.58 28.87 12.87
C ILE A 64 13.72 29.57 12.10
N ARG A 65 14.31 30.62 12.66
CA ARG A 65 15.45 31.31 12.05
C ARG A 65 16.69 30.41 12.00
N GLU A 66 16.99 29.67 13.06
CA GLU A 66 18.09 28.70 13.10
C GLU A 66 17.90 27.51 12.14
N MET A 67 16.65 27.24 11.79
CA MET A 67 16.25 26.22 10.82
C MET A 67 16.08 26.76 9.39
N ASN A 68 16.66 27.93 9.08
CA ASN A 68 16.59 28.57 7.77
C ASN A 68 15.16 28.80 7.25
N GLY A 69 14.22 29.06 8.17
CA GLY A 69 12.81 29.28 7.84
C GLY A 69 11.98 28.00 7.72
N ASP A 70 12.57 26.83 7.94
CA ASP A 70 11.82 25.57 7.97
C ASP A 70 10.89 25.53 9.19
N LEU A 71 9.61 25.29 8.92
CA LEU A 71 8.52 25.37 9.88
C LEU A 71 8.03 23.97 10.21
N CYS A 72 7.89 23.67 11.49
CA CYS A 72 7.23 22.45 11.95
C CYS A 72 5.91 22.24 11.21
N PRO A 73 5.70 21.12 10.49
CA PRO A 73 4.49 20.87 9.74
C PRO A 73 3.25 20.89 10.64
N LYS A 74 2.08 21.17 10.05
CA LYS A 74 0.80 20.94 10.72
C LYS A 74 0.39 19.49 10.45
N PHE A 75 -0.31 18.90 11.41
CA PHE A 75 -0.97 17.61 11.20
C PHE A 75 -2.49 17.78 11.19
N GLU A 76 -3.15 16.85 10.52
CA GLU A 76 -4.60 16.66 10.55
C GLU A 76 -4.92 15.45 11.43
N ASP A 77 -5.80 15.64 12.42
CA ASP A 77 -6.25 14.57 13.31
C ASP A 77 -6.87 13.42 12.52
N GLY A 78 -6.49 12.19 12.87
CA GLY A 78 -7.00 10.99 12.23
C GLY A 78 -6.41 10.69 10.85
N GLN A 79 -5.39 11.43 10.39
CA GLN A 79 -4.65 11.10 9.18
C GLN A 79 -3.21 10.69 9.52
N TRP A 80 -2.93 9.39 9.45
CA TRP A 80 -1.62 8.85 9.83
C TRP A 80 -0.47 9.50 9.04
N ARG A 81 -0.62 9.73 7.73
CA ARG A 81 0.41 10.37 6.90
C ARG A 81 0.77 11.78 7.38
N SER A 82 -0.24 12.55 7.78
CA SER A 82 -0.07 13.91 8.28
C SER A 82 0.72 13.91 9.59
N ILE A 83 0.43 12.94 10.47
CA ILE A 83 1.15 12.73 11.73
C ILE A 83 2.58 12.26 11.45
N THR A 84 2.79 11.25 10.60
CA THR A 84 4.11 10.74 10.22
C THR A 84 5.02 11.84 9.67
N ASN A 85 4.51 12.74 8.83
CA ASN A 85 5.28 13.88 8.32
C ASN A 85 5.80 14.79 9.46
N VAL A 86 5.01 14.99 10.52
CA VAL A 86 5.45 15.74 11.70
C VAL A 86 6.49 14.95 12.50
N LEU A 87 6.30 13.64 12.67
CA LEU A 87 7.25 12.79 13.39
C LEU A 87 8.61 12.74 12.68
N GLU A 88 8.62 12.59 11.35
CA GLU A 88 9.84 12.63 10.54
C GLU A 88 10.59 13.96 10.70
N TRP A 89 9.85 15.08 10.70
CA TRP A 89 10.42 16.39 10.97
C TRP A 89 10.99 16.51 12.40
N PHE A 90 10.33 15.90 13.40
CA PHE A 90 10.84 15.82 14.77
C PHE A 90 12.12 14.99 14.88
N VAL A 91 12.19 13.85 14.20
CA VAL A 91 13.38 12.98 14.19
C VAL A 91 14.55 13.70 13.52
N SER A 92 14.32 14.30 12.36
CA SER A 92 15.35 15.02 11.58
C SER A 92 15.95 16.21 12.34
N ASN A 93 15.16 16.86 13.20
CA ASN A 93 15.57 18.05 13.94
C ASN A 93 15.76 17.81 15.44
N ARG A 94 15.71 16.55 15.90
CA ARG A 94 15.62 16.15 17.31
C ARG A 94 16.57 16.90 18.24
N ALA A 95 17.87 16.97 17.90
CA ALA A 95 18.87 17.59 18.77
C ALA A 95 18.56 19.07 19.07
N ARG A 96 18.08 19.80 18.05
CA ARG A 96 17.70 21.21 18.19
C ARG A 96 16.40 21.36 18.97
N LEU A 97 15.42 20.50 18.68
CA LEU A 97 14.11 20.52 19.34
C LEU A 97 14.22 20.19 20.83
N VAL A 98 15.00 19.16 21.19
CA VAL A 98 15.22 18.78 22.59
C VAL A 98 15.90 19.91 23.36
N LYS A 99 16.92 20.55 22.77
CA LYS A 99 17.56 21.73 23.38
C LYS A 99 16.56 22.88 23.56
N CYS A 100 15.76 23.18 22.53
CA CYS A 100 14.73 24.21 22.62
C CYS A 100 13.73 23.92 23.75
N VAL A 101 13.26 22.68 23.90
CA VAL A 101 12.34 22.28 24.97
C VAL A 101 12.98 22.39 26.35
N GLN A 102 14.27 22.08 26.48
CA GLN A 102 15.02 22.26 27.73
C GLN A 102 15.16 23.73 28.10
N ASP A 103 15.40 24.60 27.12
CA ASP A 103 15.59 26.04 27.33
C ASP A 103 14.26 26.77 27.61
N THR A 104 13.16 26.38 26.94
CA THR A 104 11.87 27.08 27.05
C THR A 104 10.90 26.47 28.05
N GLN A 105 11.09 25.20 28.43
CA GLN A 105 10.23 24.42 29.31
C GLN A 105 8.72 24.63 29.05
N PRO A 106 8.21 24.22 27.86
CA PRO A 106 6.82 24.40 27.53
C PRO A 106 5.92 23.64 28.52
N THR A 107 4.87 24.30 29.01
CA THR A 107 3.89 23.67 29.89
C THR A 107 3.20 22.52 29.17
N GLY A 108 3.24 21.32 29.76
CA GLY A 108 2.67 20.11 29.16
C GLY A 108 3.55 19.46 28.09
N ALA A 109 4.83 19.85 27.98
CA ALA A 109 5.78 19.13 27.13
C ALA A 109 5.90 17.67 27.57
N PRO A 110 5.89 16.71 26.63
CA PRO A 110 6.01 15.31 26.97
C PRO A 110 7.43 14.96 27.43
N GLY A 111 7.55 13.89 28.22
CA GLY A 111 8.83 13.43 28.75
C GLY A 111 9.67 12.64 27.73
N LYS A 112 10.78 12.07 28.20
CA LYS A 112 11.71 11.28 27.38
C LYS A 112 11.05 10.04 26.78
N GLU A 113 10.09 9.44 27.48
CA GLU A 113 9.33 8.27 27.05
C GLU A 113 8.62 8.51 25.71
N TRP A 114 8.10 9.72 25.51
CA TRP A 114 7.40 10.09 24.29
C TRP A 114 8.36 10.22 23.10
N TRP A 115 9.52 10.84 23.31
CA TRP A 115 10.55 10.97 22.27
C TRP A 115 11.12 9.62 21.84
N ILE A 116 11.26 8.68 22.77
CA ILE A 116 11.67 7.30 22.49
C ILE A 116 10.65 6.63 21.57
N THR A 117 9.35 6.72 21.91
CA THR A 117 8.27 6.16 21.09
C THR A 117 8.24 6.78 19.70
N VAL A 118 8.43 8.10 19.57
CA VAL A 118 8.46 8.78 18.25
C VAL A 118 9.57 8.26 17.35
N LEU A 119 10.77 8.07 17.89
CA LEU A 119 11.91 7.55 17.11
C LEU A 119 11.64 6.13 16.61
N ALA A 120 11.13 5.27 17.49
CA ALA A 120 10.80 3.89 17.16
C ALA A 120 9.64 3.75 16.16
N VAL A 121 8.59 4.58 16.29
CA VAL A 121 7.48 4.62 15.35
C VAL A 121 7.94 5.11 13.99
N ASN A 122 8.80 6.15 13.94
CA ASN A 122 9.32 6.67 12.67
C ASN A 122 10.11 5.61 11.89
N SER A 123 10.96 4.82 12.55
CA SER A 123 11.74 3.78 11.87
C SER A 123 10.88 2.64 11.30
N ILE A 124 9.81 2.26 11.99
CA ILE A 124 8.78 1.35 11.46
C ILE A 124 8.13 1.97 10.21
N MET A 125 7.78 3.25 10.29
CA MET A 125 7.09 3.95 9.21
C MET A 125 7.93 4.16 7.95
N GLU A 126 9.25 4.32 8.08
CA GLU A 126 10.16 4.36 6.93
C GLU A 126 10.12 3.05 6.13
N ARG A 127 10.03 1.90 6.81
CA ARG A 127 9.88 0.59 6.13
C ARG A 127 8.53 0.44 5.46
N VAL A 128 7.48 0.90 6.12
CA VAL A 128 6.11 0.91 5.59
C VAL A 128 6.01 1.80 4.34
N ASP A 129 6.57 3.01 4.36
CA ASP A 129 6.50 3.91 3.21
C ASP A 129 7.36 3.39 2.04
N GLY A 130 8.50 2.77 2.33
CA GLY A 130 9.28 2.02 1.33
C GLY A 130 8.47 0.90 0.67
N ALA A 131 7.73 0.11 1.45
CA ALA A 131 6.86 -0.94 0.92
C ALA A 131 5.68 -0.37 0.11
N LEU A 132 5.04 0.70 0.58
CA LEU A 132 3.96 1.38 -0.15
C LEU A 132 4.45 1.97 -1.46
N THR A 133 5.65 2.53 -1.49
CA THR A 133 6.29 3.05 -2.71
C THR A 133 6.52 1.92 -3.71
N MET A 134 7.01 0.77 -3.25
CA MET A 134 7.17 -0.41 -4.11
C MET A 134 5.83 -0.94 -4.62
N LEU A 135 4.80 -0.99 -3.77
CA LEU A 135 3.45 -1.46 -4.13
C LEU A 135 2.73 -0.54 -5.13
N ARG A 136 3.02 0.76 -5.09
CA ARG A 136 2.55 1.75 -6.08
C ARG A 136 3.37 1.72 -7.37
N GLY A 137 4.53 1.09 -7.34
CA GLY A 137 5.41 0.93 -8.48
C GLY A 137 4.77 0.11 -9.60
N PRO A 138 5.06 0.39 -10.88
CA PRO A 138 4.49 -0.34 -12.00
C PRO A 138 4.92 -1.82 -12.04
N SER A 139 6.11 -2.16 -11.50
CA SER A 139 6.54 -3.56 -11.33
C SER A 139 5.67 -4.36 -10.37
N ALA A 140 4.97 -3.69 -9.46
CA ALA A 140 4.03 -4.31 -8.55
C ALA A 140 2.72 -4.70 -9.26
N ALA A 141 2.58 -4.56 -10.57
CA ALA A 141 1.38 -4.94 -11.28
C ALA A 141 0.99 -6.43 -11.21
N LEU A 142 1.93 -7.32 -10.88
CA LEU A 142 1.63 -8.73 -10.69
C LEU A 142 1.21 -9.01 -9.25
N ARG A 143 0.09 -9.69 -9.08
CA ARG A 143 -0.43 -10.16 -7.79
C ARG A 143 0.63 -10.87 -6.93
N SER A 144 1.45 -11.72 -7.55
CA SER A 144 2.55 -12.42 -6.88
C SER A 144 3.65 -11.47 -6.39
N ALA A 145 3.98 -10.44 -7.18
CA ALA A 145 4.95 -9.42 -6.79
C ALA A 145 4.41 -8.53 -5.66
N ARG A 146 3.13 -8.12 -5.71
CA ARG A 146 2.48 -7.34 -4.63
C ARG A 146 2.53 -8.07 -3.30
N ARG A 147 2.17 -9.36 -3.29
CA ARG A 147 2.23 -10.19 -2.08
C ARG A 147 3.66 -10.35 -1.58
N ALA A 148 4.62 -10.53 -2.48
CA ALA A 148 6.04 -10.60 -2.09
C ALA A 148 6.53 -9.31 -1.42
N TYR A 149 6.05 -8.14 -1.85
CA TYR A 149 6.39 -6.86 -1.18
C TYR A 149 5.79 -6.76 0.23
N VAL A 150 4.54 -7.18 0.43
CA VAL A 150 3.92 -7.21 1.77
C VAL A 150 4.58 -8.27 2.66
N ALA A 151 4.88 -9.45 2.11
CA ALA A 151 5.62 -10.49 2.81
C ALA A 151 6.98 -9.98 3.30
N LYS A 152 7.71 -9.29 2.41
CA LYS A 152 8.98 -8.66 2.74
C LYS A 152 8.81 -7.61 3.84
N LEU A 153 7.77 -6.77 3.78
CA LEU A 153 7.48 -5.80 4.84
C LEU A 153 7.28 -6.49 6.19
N VAL A 154 6.47 -7.55 6.24
CA VAL A 154 6.22 -8.34 7.46
C VAL A 154 7.52 -8.91 8.00
N THR A 155 8.35 -9.52 7.14
CA THR A 155 9.66 -10.07 7.55
C THR A 155 10.61 -8.98 8.03
N ASP A 156 10.75 -7.87 7.29
CA ASP A 156 11.65 -6.77 7.63
C ASP A 156 11.26 -6.14 8.99
N LEU A 157 9.96 -5.95 9.25
CA LEU A 157 9.46 -5.44 10.52
C LEU A 157 9.64 -6.44 11.66
N ALA A 158 9.39 -7.73 11.43
CA ALA A 158 9.60 -8.76 12.44
C ALA A 158 11.07 -8.87 12.85
N VAL A 159 12.00 -8.86 11.88
CA VAL A 159 13.45 -8.87 12.14
C VAL A 159 13.89 -7.61 12.87
N MET A 160 13.41 -6.44 12.45
CA MET A 160 13.75 -5.16 13.08
C MET A 160 13.28 -5.08 14.54
N THR A 161 12.08 -5.58 14.84
CA THR A 161 11.45 -5.42 16.16
C THR A 161 11.68 -6.61 17.08
N GLY A 162 12.21 -7.73 16.56
CA GLY A 162 12.29 -9.00 17.28
C GLY A 162 10.94 -9.69 17.48
N ALA A 163 9.91 -9.31 16.71
CA ALA A 163 8.61 -9.95 16.78
C ALA A 163 8.67 -11.39 16.22
N LEU A 164 7.96 -12.29 16.90
CA LEU A 164 7.83 -13.71 16.56
C LEU A 164 6.43 -13.98 16.00
N GLY A 165 6.35 -14.82 14.98
CA GLY A 165 5.08 -15.24 14.39
C GLY A 165 5.20 -15.55 12.89
N PRO A 166 4.14 -16.07 12.25
CA PRO A 166 2.84 -16.39 12.86
C PRO A 166 2.91 -17.60 13.81
N LEU A 167 2.31 -17.48 15.00
CA LEU A 167 2.29 -18.48 16.07
C LEU A 167 1.14 -19.47 15.84
N ALA A 168 1.42 -20.79 15.85
CA ALA A 168 0.46 -21.82 15.47
C ALA A 168 -0.67 -22.05 16.49
N VAL A 169 -0.46 -21.69 17.76
CA VAL A 169 -1.43 -21.68 18.88
C VAL A 169 -0.84 -20.70 19.90
N SER A 170 -1.65 -19.86 20.57
CA SER A 170 -1.16 -18.86 21.55
C SER A 170 -0.32 -19.53 22.65
N GLN A 171 0.99 -19.57 22.47
CA GLN A 171 1.93 -19.84 23.53
C GLN A 171 1.99 -18.54 24.32
N GLN A 172 1.05 -18.38 25.25
CA GLN A 172 1.04 -17.25 26.19
C GLN A 172 2.33 -17.32 27.00
N ALA A 173 3.33 -16.58 26.54
CA ALA A 173 4.52 -16.31 27.32
C ALA A 173 4.19 -15.13 28.24
N THR A 174 4.36 -15.32 29.55
CA THR A 174 4.35 -14.22 30.51
C THR A 174 5.34 -13.15 30.07
N ASP A 175 4.90 -11.89 30.00
CA ASP A 175 5.67 -10.70 29.57
C ASP A 175 5.86 -10.50 28.05
N THR A 176 4.89 -10.95 27.24
CA THR A 176 4.84 -10.69 25.80
C THR A 176 3.65 -9.85 25.37
N PHE A 177 3.85 -9.02 24.34
CA PHE A 177 2.81 -8.22 23.69
C PHE A 177 2.30 -8.97 22.47
N GLU A 178 1.02 -9.31 22.46
CA GLU A 178 0.40 -10.13 21.43
C GLU A 178 -0.64 -9.33 20.63
N PHE A 179 -0.62 -9.48 19.31
CA PHE A 179 -1.71 -9.01 18.45
C PHE A 179 -1.84 -9.95 17.25
N GLY A 180 -3.01 -10.58 17.10
CA GLY A 180 -3.20 -11.63 16.10
C GLY A 180 -2.25 -12.80 16.35
N ASP A 181 -1.59 -13.27 15.29
CA ASP A 181 -0.67 -14.41 15.34
C ASP A 181 0.78 -14.01 15.65
N PHE A 182 1.03 -12.75 16.05
CA PHE A 182 2.38 -12.25 16.32
C PHE A 182 2.52 -11.84 17.78
N SER A 183 3.72 -12.01 18.32
CA SER A 183 4.08 -11.53 19.65
C SER A 183 5.48 -10.91 19.66
N VAL A 184 5.74 -10.00 20.60
CA VAL A 184 7.08 -9.48 20.86
C VAL A 184 7.32 -9.43 22.36
N SER A 185 8.51 -9.83 22.82
CA SER A 185 8.84 -9.76 24.24
C SER A 185 9.23 -8.35 24.66
N ARG A 186 9.16 -8.10 25.97
CA ARG A 186 9.65 -6.85 26.57
C ARG A 186 11.13 -6.60 26.24
N GLU A 187 11.97 -7.64 26.32
CA GLU A 187 13.42 -7.56 26.05
C GLU A 187 13.72 -7.26 24.59
N ALA A 188 12.99 -7.90 23.67
CA ALA A 188 13.12 -7.64 22.24
C ALA A 188 12.75 -6.18 21.92
N THR A 189 11.66 -5.69 22.52
CA THR A 189 11.23 -4.29 22.35
C THR A 189 12.27 -3.32 22.92
N LEU A 190 12.81 -3.58 24.11
CA LEU A 190 13.87 -2.75 24.69
C LEU A 190 15.14 -2.72 23.82
N SER A 191 15.51 -3.86 23.24
CA SER A 191 16.64 -3.96 22.31
C SER A 191 16.39 -3.10 21.07
N PHE A 192 15.21 -3.25 20.46
CA PHE A 192 14.78 -2.43 19.32
C PHE A 192 14.77 -0.91 19.63
N LEU A 193 14.30 -0.51 20.82
CA LEU A 193 14.35 0.89 21.25
C LEU A 193 15.80 1.38 21.34
N LYS A 194 16.71 0.61 21.95
CA LYS A 194 18.12 0.97 22.09
C LYS A 194 18.85 1.05 20.74
N GLU A 195 18.40 0.30 19.72
CA GLU A 195 18.93 0.38 18.35
C GLU A 195 18.63 1.73 17.65
N GLN A 196 17.68 2.53 18.14
CA GLN A 196 17.36 3.85 17.56
C GLN A 196 18.45 4.92 17.79
N GLY A 197 19.51 4.57 18.54
CA GLY A 197 20.73 5.37 18.68
C GLY A 197 21.04 5.83 20.10
N SER A 198 22.19 6.48 20.26
CA SER A 198 22.77 6.81 21.58
C SER A 198 21.87 7.64 22.49
N PHE A 199 21.06 8.54 21.92
CA PHE A 199 20.07 9.30 22.68
C PHE A 199 19.04 8.39 23.35
N VAL A 200 18.52 7.40 22.62
CA VAL A 200 17.52 6.47 23.14
C VAL A 200 18.15 5.51 24.14
N ILE A 201 19.38 5.05 23.90
CA ILE A 201 20.13 4.23 24.88
C ILE A 201 20.20 4.95 26.23
N ASN A 202 20.64 6.20 26.24
CA ASN A 202 20.77 6.98 27.46
C ASN A 202 19.40 7.24 28.12
N ALA A 203 18.40 7.60 27.31
CA ALA A 203 17.06 7.89 27.82
C ALA A 203 16.36 6.65 28.38
N VAL A 204 16.49 5.49 27.73
CA VAL A 204 15.93 4.22 28.22
C VAL A 204 16.64 3.80 29.50
N ASN A 205 17.98 3.82 29.55
CA ASN A 205 18.71 3.45 30.75
C ASN A 205 18.35 4.33 31.96
N GLU A 206 18.16 5.64 31.75
CA GLU A 206 17.70 6.56 32.79
C GLU A 206 16.26 6.24 33.23
N LEU A 207 15.33 6.05 32.28
CA LEU A 207 13.94 5.73 32.61
C LEU A 207 13.81 4.36 33.27
N GLU A 208 14.63 3.36 32.93
CA GLU A 208 14.63 2.05 33.58
C GLU A 208 14.97 2.14 35.07
N VAL A 209 15.88 3.05 35.44
CA VAL A 209 16.33 3.24 36.83
C VAL A 209 15.42 4.20 37.60
N ASP A 210 15.14 5.37 37.02
CA ASP A 210 14.52 6.48 37.73
C ASP A 210 12.99 6.53 37.57
N PHE A 211 12.47 6.04 36.43
CA PHE A 211 11.05 6.16 36.08
C PHE A 211 10.50 4.89 35.39
N PRO A 212 10.51 3.72 36.04
CA PRO A 212 10.23 2.43 35.40
C PRO A 212 8.85 2.35 34.76
N ALA A 213 7.84 3.03 35.34
CA ALA A 213 6.50 3.11 34.75
C ALA A 213 6.47 3.87 33.40
N CYS A 214 7.30 4.90 33.23
CA CYS A 214 7.41 5.62 31.97
C CYS A 214 8.17 4.81 30.93
N CYS A 215 9.22 4.08 31.34
CA CYS A 215 9.91 3.14 30.46
C CYS A 215 8.94 2.05 29.98
N GLN A 216 8.16 1.48 30.90
CA GLN A 216 7.16 0.47 30.58
C GLN A 216 6.12 1.00 29.59
N ALA A 217 5.59 2.22 29.78
CA ALA A 217 4.63 2.81 28.86
C ALA A 217 5.21 3.02 27.43
N ALA A 218 6.49 3.38 27.31
CA ALA A 218 7.15 3.50 26.00
C ALA A 218 7.32 2.14 25.32
N VAL A 219 7.72 1.12 26.08
CA VAL A 219 7.83 -0.27 25.61
C VAL A 219 6.47 -0.79 25.15
N GLU A 220 5.43 -0.67 25.97
CA GLU A 220 4.07 -1.11 25.67
C GLU A 220 3.52 -0.43 24.41
N SER A 221 3.65 0.90 24.32
CA SER A 221 3.15 1.65 23.16
C SER A 221 3.85 1.24 21.87
N THR A 222 5.17 1.03 21.92
CA THR A 222 5.97 0.66 20.75
C THR A 222 5.71 -0.79 20.33
N ALA A 223 5.68 -1.71 21.30
CA ALA A 223 5.40 -3.12 21.05
C ALA A 223 4.01 -3.33 20.44
N ASN A 224 2.97 -2.75 21.05
CA ASN A 224 1.61 -2.84 20.54
C ASN A 224 1.48 -2.25 19.13
N PHE A 225 2.14 -1.14 18.85
CA PHE A 225 2.14 -0.54 17.52
C PHE A 225 2.84 -1.45 16.50
N ALA A 226 4.04 -1.94 16.81
CA ALA A 226 4.82 -2.82 15.94
C ALA A 226 4.05 -4.11 15.58
N VAL A 227 3.59 -4.84 16.59
CA VAL A 227 2.88 -6.12 16.39
C VAL A 227 1.55 -5.89 15.67
N SER A 228 0.84 -4.79 15.96
CA SER A 228 -0.39 -4.40 15.24
C SER A 228 -0.13 -4.19 13.74
N VAL A 229 0.93 -3.46 13.37
CA VAL A 229 1.27 -3.24 11.94
C VAL A 229 1.63 -4.57 11.26
N ILE A 230 2.47 -5.39 11.91
CA ILE A 230 2.92 -6.69 11.39
C ILE A 230 1.74 -7.63 11.15
N ALA A 231 0.90 -7.83 12.18
CA ALA A 231 -0.23 -8.75 12.12
C ALA A 231 -1.28 -8.31 11.10
N ARG A 232 -1.59 -7.01 11.03
CA ARG A 232 -2.56 -6.49 10.05
C ARG A 232 -2.01 -6.59 8.62
N ALA A 233 -0.73 -6.32 8.40
CA ALA A 233 -0.08 -6.54 7.11
C ALA A 233 -0.09 -8.03 6.71
N HIS A 234 0.12 -8.94 7.67
CA HIS A 234 0.03 -10.38 7.45
C HIS A 234 -1.40 -10.85 7.14
N GLN A 235 -2.41 -10.34 7.84
CA GLN A 235 -3.82 -10.67 7.57
C GLN A 235 -4.24 -10.29 6.14
N ILE A 236 -3.77 -9.14 5.65
CA ILE A 236 -3.98 -8.72 4.26
C ILE A 236 -3.43 -9.76 3.25
N MET A 237 -2.35 -10.47 3.61
CA MET A 237 -1.83 -11.54 2.77
C MET A 237 -2.73 -12.79 2.78
N LEU A 238 -3.26 -13.17 3.95
CA LEU A 238 -4.10 -14.37 4.14
C LEU A 238 -5.52 -14.22 3.56
N GLU A 239 -6.15 -13.06 3.71
CA GLU A 239 -7.49 -12.78 3.13
C GLU A 239 -7.51 -12.88 1.59
N GLY A 240 -6.33 -12.81 0.96
CA GLY A 240 -6.13 -13.03 -0.46
C GLY A 240 -6.12 -14.51 -0.89
N ASP A 241 -6.02 -15.46 0.04
CA ASP A 241 -5.95 -16.90 -0.20
C ASP A 241 -7.25 -17.65 0.18
N GLU A 242 -7.89 -17.31 1.31
CA GLU A 242 -9.07 -18.07 1.80
C GLU A 242 -10.35 -17.86 0.97
N ASN A 243 -10.53 -16.70 0.35
CA ASN A 243 -11.65 -16.43 -0.56
C ASN A 243 -11.51 -17.11 -1.94
N GLY A 244 -10.47 -17.95 -2.12
CA GLY A 244 -10.36 -18.87 -3.24
C GLY A 244 -11.37 -20.03 -3.19
N ASN A 245 -12.05 -20.23 -2.05
CA ASN A 245 -13.00 -21.33 -1.90
C ASN A 245 -14.44 -20.86 -1.61
N ILE A 246 -15.34 -21.42 -2.41
CA ILE A 246 -16.81 -21.38 -2.34
C ILE A 246 -17.42 -20.13 -3.01
N THR A 247 -17.59 -20.23 -4.34
CA THR A 247 -18.50 -19.49 -5.25
C THR A 247 -17.98 -18.30 -6.06
N ALA A 248 -16.78 -17.75 -5.85
CA ALA A 248 -16.24 -16.75 -6.78
C ALA A 248 -15.61 -17.44 -7.99
N ALA A 249 -16.11 -17.20 -9.21
CA ALA A 249 -15.31 -17.45 -10.41
C ALA A 249 -13.94 -16.76 -10.21
N PRO A 250 -12.81 -17.43 -10.50
CA PRO A 250 -11.51 -16.89 -10.16
C PRO A 250 -11.36 -15.54 -10.88
N SER A 251 -11.13 -14.47 -10.11
CA SER A 251 -10.58 -13.23 -10.68
C SER A 251 -9.29 -13.63 -11.37
N ALA A 252 -9.35 -13.74 -12.70
CA ALA A 252 -8.24 -14.21 -13.52
C ALA A 252 -7.01 -13.40 -13.13
N ALA A 253 -5.90 -14.09 -12.85
CA ALA A 253 -4.64 -13.40 -12.56
C ALA A 253 -4.37 -12.42 -13.70
N MET A 254 -4.10 -11.17 -13.34
CA MET A 254 -3.81 -10.13 -14.32
C MET A 254 -2.63 -10.59 -15.18
N PRO A 255 -2.77 -10.62 -16.52
CA PRO A 255 -1.66 -10.99 -17.37
C PRO A 255 -0.51 -9.97 -17.18
N PRO A 256 0.75 -10.42 -17.27
CA PRO A 256 1.88 -9.51 -17.24
C PRO A 256 1.78 -8.54 -18.41
N PHE A 257 1.99 -7.25 -18.17
CA PHE A 257 1.88 -6.20 -19.20
C PHE A 257 3.12 -5.30 -19.31
N LEU A 258 4.11 -5.48 -18.43
CA LEU A 258 5.40 -4.81 -18.56
C LEU A 258 6.34 -5.64 -19.43
N PRO A 259 7.17 -5.02 -20.29
CA PRO A 259 8.05 -5.76 -21.21
C PRO A 259 8.98 -6.73 -20.50
N GLN A 260 9.55 -6.33 -19.35
CA GLN A 260 10.51 -7.11 -18.56
C GLN A 260 9.98 -8.45 -18.03
N THR A 261 8.66 -8.54 -17.84
CA THR A 261 7.97 -9.76 -17.39
C THR A 261 7.25 -10.44 -18.55
N LEU A 262 6.72 -9.66 -19.49
CA LEU A 262 6.01 -10.15 -20.66
C LEU A 262 6.94 -10.94 -21.60
N CYS A 263 8.18 -10.51 -21.82
CA CYS A 263 9.16 -11.24 -22.65
C CYS A 263 9.56 -12.60 -22.05
N LYS A 264 9.50 -12.74 -20.72
CA LYS A 264 9.79 -13.99 -19.98
C LYS A 264 8.58 -14.93 -19.94
N THR A 265 7.40 -14.46 -20.34
CA THR A 265 6.16 -15.24 -20.33
C THR A 265 6.12 -16.17 -21.55
N ARG A 266 5.74 -17.44 -21.34
CA ARG A 266 5.58 -18.39 -22.45
C ARG A 266 4.39 -17.98 -23.32
N ASN A 267 4.55 -18.04 -24.64
CA ASN A 267 3.49 -17.65 -25.59
C ASN A 267 2.18 -18.39 -25.35
N GLN A 268 2.23 -19.68 -24.99
CA GLN A 268 1.04 -20.47 -24.67
C GLN A 268 0.21 -19.83 -23.53
N VAL A 269 0.89 -19.30 -22.51
CA VAL A 269 0.23 -18.63 -21.37
C VAL A 269 -0.38 -17.30 -21.83
N PHE A 270 0.35 -16.53 -22.64
CA PHE A 270 -0.13 -15.27 -23.20
C PHE A 270 -1.35 -15.46 -24.12
N ALA A 271 -1.30 -16.43 -25.02
CA ALA A 271 -2.41 -16.79 -25.92
C ALA A 271 -3.65 -17.24 -25.14
N THR A 272 -3.47 -17.96 -24.01
CA THR A 272 -4.58 -18.35 -23.13
C THR A 272 -5.26 -17.12 -22.51
N HIS A 273 -4.48 -16.11 -22.09
CA HIS A 273 -5.01 -14.84 -21.59
C HIS A 273 -5.78 -14.08 -22.68
N LEU A 274 -5.22 -13.97 -23.90
CA LEU A 274 -5.91 -13.36 -25.03
C LEU A 274 -7.23 -14.07 -25.35
N GLN A 275 -7.24 -15.41 -25.35
CA GLN A 275 -8.47 -16.17 -25.60
C GLN A 275 -9.52 -15.92 -24.50
N SER A 276 -9.11 -15.93 -23.24
CA SER A 276 -10.04 -15.68 -22.11
C SER A 276 -10.75 -14.31 -22.20
N GLN A 277 -10.16 -13.36 -22.93
CA GLN A 277 -10.66 -12.01 -23.14
C GLN A 277 -11.17 -11.75 -24.57
N ARG A 278 -11.18 -12.76 -25.45
CA ARG A 278 -11.43 -12.58 -26.89
C ARG A 278 -12.73 -11.85 -27.17
N VAL A 279 -13.80 -12.16 -26.44
CA VAL A 279 -15.12 -11.50 -26.60
C VAL A 279 -15.04 -10.00 -26.31
N ARG A 280 -14.22 -9.56 -25.34
CA ARG A 280 -14.02 -8.13 -25.04
C ARG A 280 -13.05 -7.49 -26.01
N LEU A 281 -11.99 -8.20 -26.37
CA LEU A 281 -11.00 -7.70 -27.33
C LEU A 281 -11.64 -7.42 -28.68
N LEU A 282 -12.57 -8.25 -29.14
CA LEU A 282 -13.32 -8.05 -30.38
C LEU A 282 -14.22 -6.79 -30.38
N GLN A 283 -14.42 -6.12 -29.24
CA GLN A 283 -15.12 -4.83 -29.19
C GLN A 283 -14.22 -3.64 -29.59
N HIS A 284 -12.89 -3.80 -29.47
CA HIS A 284 -11.91 -2.73 -29.69
C HIS A 284 -10.84 -3.08 -30.73
N PHE A 285 -10.62 -4.37 -30.99
CA PHE A 285 -9.65 -4.91 -31.93
C PHE A 285 -10.36 -5.85 -32.91
N SER A 286 -9.96 -5.80 -34.18
CA SER A 286 -10.34 -6.82 -35.17
C SER A 286 -9.68 -8.17 -34.88
N ALA A 287 -10.20 -9.25 -35.47
CA ALA A 287 -9.60 -10.58 -35.33
C ALA A 287 -8.12 -10.59 -35.77
N ASP A 288 -7.81 -9.92 -36.89
CA ASP A 288 -6.46 -9.80 -37.43
C ASP A 288 -5.53 -9.02 -36.48
N GLN A 289 -6.05 -7.97 -35.82
CA GLN A 289 -5.28 -7.23 -34.81
C GLN A 289 -4.99 -8.07 -33.57
N ILE A 290 -5.91 -8.95 -33.16
CA ILE A 290 -5.68 -9.86 -32.03
C ILE A 290 -4.58 -10.87 -32.35
N GLU A 291 -4.55 -11.40 -33.58
CA GLU A 291 -3.47 -12.27 -34.04
C GLU A 291 -2.14 -11.52 -34.11
N LEU A 292 -2.16 -10.28 -34.61
CA LEU A 292 -0.98 -9.43 -34.67
C LEU A 292 -0.43 -9.08 -33.27
N ILE A 293 -1.27 -8.95 -32.24
CA ILE A 293 -0.83 -8.79 -30.84
C ILE A 293 -0.04 -10.03 -30.38
N GLU A 294 -0.50 -11.24 -30.73
CA GLU A 294 0.21 -12.48 -30.41
C GLU A 294 1.55 -12.59 -31.15
N ASP A 295 1.60 -12.17 -32.41
CA ASP A 295 2.84 -12.14 -33.19
C ASP A 295 3.83 -11.11 -32.65
N GLN A 296 3.37 -9.91 -32.25
CA GLN A 296 4.22 -8.92 -31.59
C GLN A 296 4.77 -9.43 -30.25
N HIS A 297 4.00 -10.23 -29.49
CA HIS A 297 4.50 -10.89 -28.27
C HIS A 297 5.62 -11.89 -28.58
N ARG A 298 5.43 -12.71 -29.62
CA ARG A 298 6.45 -13.66 -30.10
C ARG A 298 7.73 -12.94 -30.53
N MET A 299 7.59 -11.86 -31.30
CA MET A 299 8.70 -11.03 -31.75
C MET A 299 9.48 -10.41 -30.58
N LEU A 300 8.78 -9.86 -29.59
CA LEU A 300 9.39 -9.28 -28.39
C LEU A 300 10.20 -10.34 -27.63
N ARG A 301 9.66 -11.55 -27.47
CA ARG A 301 10.34 -12.64 -26.79
C ARG A 301 11.57 -13.13 -27.55
N THR A 302 11.46 -13.31 -28.87
CA THR A 302 12.59 -13.71 -29.71
C THR A 302 13.70 -12.66 -29.66
N SER A 303 13.35 -11.37 -29.75
CA SER A 303 14.32 -10.27 -29.67
C SER A 303 15.00 -10.22 -28.31
N TYR A 304 14.27 -10.42 -27.22
CA TYR A 304 14.85 -10.51 -25.88
C TYR A 304 15.83 -11.69 -25.71
N GLN A 305 15.61 -12.81 -26.42
CA GLN A 305 16.45 -14.00 -26.32
C GLN A 305 17.69 -13.95 -27.23
N LEU A 306 17.58 -13.30 -28.39
CA LEU A 306 18.61 -13.31 -29.43
C LEU A 306 19.43 -12.01 -29.49
N ASP A 307 18.85 -10.87 -29.11
CA ASP A 307 19.52 -9.58 -29.13
C ASP A 307 19.94 -9.17 -27.72
N GLU A 308 21.26 -9.20 -27.49
CA GLU A 308 21.86 -8.84 -26.21
C GLU A 308 21.56 -7.38 -25.83
N HIS A 309 21.54 -6.46 -26.80
CA HIS A 309 21.24 -5.05 -26.56
C HIS A 309 19.81 -4.85 -26.05
N VAL A 310 18.83 -5.50 -26.69
CA VAL A 310 17.42 -5.47 -26.26
C VAL A 310 17.28 -6.09 -24.86
N SER A 311 17.97 -7.19 -24.60
CA SER A 311 17.94 -7.84 -23.28
C SER A 311 18.50 -6.94 -22.17
N GLN A 312 19.62 -6.24 -22.42
CA GLN A 312 20.25 -5.32 -21.48
C GLN A 312 19.36 -4.10 -21.23
N GLN A 313 18.77 -3.51 -22.26
CA GLN A 313 17.85 -2.37 -22.14
C GLN A 313 16.59 -2.71 -21.34
N ILE A 314 16.03 -3.91 -21.52
CA ILE A 314 14.85 -4.37 -20.80
C ILE A 314 15.19 -4.74 -19.34
N ASN A 315 16.34 -5.37 -19.10
CA ASN A 315 16.76 -5.75 -17.74
C ASN A 315 17.25 -4.55 -16.90
N ALA A 316 17.71 -3.47 -17.54
CA ALA A 316 18.12 -2.23 -16.88
C ALA A 316 16.94 -1.35 -16.41
N LEU A 317 15.69 -1.75 -16.68
CA LEU A 317 14.52 -0.99 -16.25
C LEU A 317 14.38 -1.04 -14.71
N PRO A 318 14.27 0.12 -14.04
CA PRO A 318 14.05 0.16 -12.61
C PRO A 318 12.66 -0.39 -12.24
N ALA A 319 12.52 -0.94 -11.03
CA ALA A 319 11.25 -1.46 -10.53
C ALA A 319 10.13 -0.40 -10.50
N THR A 320 10.50 0.87 -10.33
CA THR A 320 9.57 2.02 -10.31
C THR A 320 9.30 2.62 -11.69
N CYS A 321 9.82 2.04 -12.78
CA CYS A 321 9.68 2.55 -14.14
C CYS A 321 8.22 2.68 -14.57
N SER A 322 7.81 3.86 -15.05
CA SER A 322 6.45 4.08 -15.58
C SER A 322 6.14 3.21 -16.81
N PHE A 323 4.85 2.98 -17.08
CA PHE A 323 4.42 2.23 -18.28
C PHE A 323 4.99 2.85 -19.56
N THR A 324 4.91 4.18 -19.69
CA THR A 324 5.41 4.93 -20.84
C THR A 324 6.93 4.79 -21.02
N GLU A 325 7.69 4.79 -19.92
CA GLU A 325 9.14 4.61 -19.96
C GLU A 325 9.57 3.17 -20.29
N ALA A 326 8.79 2.19 -19.81
CA ALA A 326 9.02 0.78 -20.07
C ALA A 326 8.77 0.44 -21.55
N TRP A 327 7.76 1.06 -22.16
CA TRP A 327 7.34 0.85 -23.56
C TRP A 327 7.88 1.87 -24.57
N LYS A 328 9.04 2.48 -24.31
CA LYS A 328 9.71 3.38 -25.27
C LYS A 328 10.22 2.59 -26.48
N ASP A 329 9.87 3.05 -27.69
CA ASP A 329 10.14 2.37 -28.97
C ASP A 329 11.64 2.04 -29.19
N ALA A 330 12.54 2.91 -28.70
CA ALA A 330 13.99 2.71 -28.82
C ALA A 330 14.52 1.45 -28.12
N ARG A 331 13.74 0.83 -27.21
CA ARG A 331 14.18 -0.32 -26.39
C ARG A 331 14.00 -1.67 -27.08
N PHE A 332 13.26 -1.74 -28.18
CA PHE A 332 12.87 -3.00 -28.82
C PHE A 332 13.58 -3.27 -30.15
N GLY A 333 14.76 -2.68 -30.37
CA GLY A 333 15.57 -2.95 -31.57
C GLY A 333 14.91 -2.53 -32.88
N GLY A 334 13.99 -1.55 -32.84
CA GLY A 334 13.23 -1.09 -34.01
C GLY A 334 11.99 -1.93 -34.34
N ASN A 335 11.65 -2.95 -33.54
CA ASN A 335 10.42 -3.72 -33.72
C ASN A 335 9.17 -2.87 -33.43
N ASP A 336 8.14 -3.00 -34.28
CA ASP A 336 6.84 -2.36 -34.04
C ASP A 336 6.03 -3.21 -33.05
N CYS A 337 5.95 -2.74 -31.80
CA CYS A 337 5.12 -3.33 -30.75
C CYS A 337 3.91 -2.47 -30.39
N LYS A 338 3.38 -1.63 -31.30
CA LYS A 338 2.30 -0.68 -30.99
C LYS A 338 1.02 -1.33 -30.48
N LEU A 339 0.52 -2.37 -31.15
CA LEU A 339 -0.73 -3.03 -30.77
C LEU A 339 -0.58 -3.81 -29.45
N LEU A 340 0.57 -4.46 -29.26
CA LEU A 340 0.92 -5.10 -28.00
C LEU A 340 1.00 -4.07 -26.87
N ARG A 341 1.59 -2.89 -27.12
CA ARG A 341 1.63 -1.77 -26.17
C ARG A 341 0.23 -1.25 -25.84
N GLU A 342 -0.64 -1.09 -26.82
CA GLU A 342 -2.03 -0.65 -26.60
C GLU A 342 -2.83 -1.65 -25.76
N PHE A 343 -2.72 -2.95 -26.08
CA PHE A 343 -3.31 -4.03 -25.30
C PHE A 343 -2.78 -4.04 -23.85
N CYS A 344 -1.46 -3.99 -23.67
CA CYS A 344 -0.82 -3.93 -22.36
C CYS A 344 -1.16 -2.65 -21.60
N GLY A 345 -1.38 -1.53 -22.29
CA GLY A 345 -1.80 -0.25 -21.72
C GLY A 345 -3.21 -0.34 -21.14
N ALA A 346 -4.15 -0.98 -21.85
CA ALA A 346 -5.50 -1.21 -21.35
C ALA A 346 -5.49 -2.08 -20.07
N ILE A 347 -4.63 -3.10 -20.03
CA ILE A 347 -4.42 -3.93 -18.83
C ILE A 347 -3.78 -3.09 -17.70
N ALA A 348 -2.78 -2.26 -18.02
CA ALA A 348 -2.13 -1.39 -17.04
C ALA A 348 -3.09 -0.39 -16.39
N CYS A 349 -4.01 0.19 -17.17
CA CYS A 349 -5.07 1.06 -16.65
C CYS A 349 -5.99 0.31 -15.66
N ALA A 350 -6.32 -0.95 -15.94
CA ALA A 350 -7.12 -1.78 -15.03
C ALA A 350 -6.34 -2.25 -13.78
N ALA A 351 -4.99 -2.31 -13.84
CA ALA A 351 -4.13 -2.72 -12.72
C ALA A 351 -3.74 -1.56 -11.77
N THR A 352 -3.88 -0.32 -12.25
CA THR A 352 -3.49 0.87 -11.50
C THR A 352 -4.59 1.22 -10.51
N ASP A 353 -4.26 1.23 -9.22
CA ASP A 353 -5.19 1.62 -8.16
C ASP A 353 -5.60 3.09 -8.38
N PRO A 354 -6.89 3.46 -8.35
CA PRO A 354 -7.36 4.84 -8.50
C PRO A 354 -6.71 5.82 -7.50
N VAL A 355 -6.15 5.34 -6.39
CA VAL A 355 -5.36 6.18 -5.46
C VAL A 355 -4.06 6.70 -6.10
N VAL A 356 -3.45 5.97 -7.02
CA VAL A 356 -2.22 6.38 -7.74
C VAL A 356 -2.53 7.46 -8.80
N LEU A 357 -3.75 7.49 -9.36
CA LEU A 357 -4.18 8.54 -10.28
C LEU A 357 -4.41 9.91 -9.62
N LYS A 358 -4.46 10.00 -8.28
CA LYS A 358 -4.68 11.28 -7.56
C LYS A 358 -3.58 12.31 -7.74
N ASN A 359 -2.42 11.93 -8.27
CA ASN A 359 -1.26 12.83 -8.41
C ASN A 359 -1.17 13.49 -9.80
N THR A 360 -2.10 13.18 -10.71
CA THR A 360 -2.19 13.82 -12.03
C THR A 360 -3.39 14.77 -12.05
N THR A 361 -3.14 16.04 -12.34
CA THR A 361 -4.12 17.15 -12.44
C THR A 361 -5.28 16.90 -13.41
N GLU A 362 -5.26 15.82 -14.19
CA GLU A 362 -6.37 15.37 -15.04
C GLU A 362 -7.40 14.49 -14.31
N ALA A 363 -7.12 14.02 -13.08
CA ALA A 363 -8.05 13.21 -12.28
C ALA A 363 -9.21 14.03 -11.68
N ASP A 364 -9.10 15.36 -11.66
CA ASP A 364 -10.16 16.24 -11.15
C ASP A 364 -11.41 16.22 -12.05
N PHE A 365 -11.33 15.75 -13.29
CA PHE A 365 -12.48 15.70 -14.21
C PHE A 365 -13.18 14.34 -14.31
N LEU A 366 -12.63 13.26 -13.76
CA LEU A 366 -13.27 11.92 -13.75
C LEU A 366 -13.90 11.54 -12.41
N LEU A 367 -13.70 12.37 -11.36
CA LEU A 367 -14.22 12.17 -10.01
C LEU A 367 -15.12 13.32 -9.52
N ILE A 368 -15.64 14.17 -10.42
CA ILE A 368 -16.44 15.34 -10.06
C ILE A 368 -17.71 15.01 -9.25
N ASN A 369 -18.19 13.75 -9.19
CA ASN A 369 -19.40 13.42 -8.42
C ASN A 369 -19.25 12.30 -7.38
N TRP A 370 -18.05 11.99 -6.89
CA TRP A 370 -17.86 10.96 -5.84
C TRP A 370 -17.42 11.50 -4.48
N ARG A 371 -17.51 12.83 -4.25
CA ARG A 371 -17.50 13.37 -2.89
C ARG A 371 -18.88 13.25 -2.26
N ARG A 372 -18.94 12.40 -1.22
CA ARG A 372 -19.98 12.24 -0.19
C ARG A 372 -20.99 13.39 -0.13
N SER A 373 -22.16 13.14 -0.71
CA SER A 373 -23.40 13.79 -0.30
C SER A 373 -23.99 13.02 0.89
N PRO A 374 -24.64 13.68 1.87
CA PRO A 374 -25.30 13.02 2.99
C PRO A 374 -26.44 12.05 2.59
N PHE A 375 -26.77 11.97 1.29
CA PHE A 375 -27.73 11.03 0.72
C PHE A 375 -27.12 9.69 0.23
N GLY A 376 -26.02 9.22 0.84
CA GLY A 376 -25.29 8.00 0.42
C GLY A 376 -26.10 6.69 0.34
N LEU A 377 -27.36 6.68 0.80
CA LEU A 377 -28.31 5.60 0.57
C LEU A 377 -28.80 5.52 -0.89
N SER A 378 -28.89 6.65 -1.60
CA SER A 378 -29.44 6.75 -2.97
C SER A 378 -28.58 6.11 -4.07
N LEU A 379 -27.27 5.93 -3.86
CA LEU A 379 -26.38 5.33 -4.87
C LEU A 379 -26.40 3.79 -4.86
N VAL A 380 -26.73 3.20 -3.71
CA VAL A 380 -27.02 1.75 -3.63
C VAL A 380 -28.32 1.46 -4.37
N ASP A 381 -29.31 2.37 -4.26
CA ASP A 381 -30.56 2.29 -5.00
C ASP A 381 -30.31 2.35 -6.50
N PHE A 382 -29.43 3.23 -7.01
CA PHE A 382 -29.14 3.32 -8.46
C PHE A 382 -28.47 2.05 -9.02
N SER A 383 -27.60 1.41 -8.24
CA SER A 383 -26.92 0.18 -8.63
C SER A 383 -27.89 -1.01 -8.61
N LEU A 384 -28.76 -1.05 -7.61
CA LEU A 384 -29.82 -2.04 -7.49
C LEU A 384 -30.88 -1.83 -8.59
N GLU A 385 -31.25 -0.59 -8.90
CA GLU A 385 -32.13 -0.22 -10.03
C GLU A 385 -31.52 -0.64 -11.35
N ALA A 386 -30.23 -0.38 -11.58
CA ALA A 386 -29.57 -0.81 -12.81
C ALA A 386 -29.57 -2.35 -12.97
N VAL A 387 -29.36 -3.09 -11.88
CA VAL A 387 -29.45 -4.56 -11.88
C VAL A 387 -30.88 -5.04 -12.10
N LEU A 388 -31.87 -4.44 -11.43
CA LEU A 388 -33.28 -4.76 -11.58
C LEU A 388 -33.78 -4.42 -13.00
N HIS A 389 -33.39 -3.30 -13.57
CA HIS A 389 -33.68 -2.92 -14.95
C HIS A 389 -33.02 -3.85 -15.97
N ALA A 390 -31.78 -4.28 -15.74
CA ALA A 390 -31.11 -5.25 -16.62
C ALA A 390 -31.77 -6.64 -16.56
N GLN A 391 -32.25 -7.05 -15.38
CA GLN A 391 -33.01 -8.28 -15.21
C GLN A 391 -34.41 -8.18 -15.83
N GLN A 392 -35.09 -7.05 -15.65
CA GLN A 392 -36.40 -6.77 -16.23
C GLN A 392 -36.34 -6.69 -17.76
N TYR A 393 -35.29 -6.09 -18.32
CA TYR A 393 -35.04 -6.10 -19.77
C TYR A 393 -34.93 -7.54 -20.28
N ARG A 394 -34.10 -8.39 -19.65
CA ARG A 394 -33.99 -9.82 -20.05
C ARG A 394 -35.31 -10.57 -19.97
N ALA A 395 -36.15 -10.28 -18.98
CA ALA A 395 -37.48 -10.90 -18.85
C ALA A 395 -38.44 -10.41 -19.95
N LEU A 396 -38.43 -9.11 -20.26
CA LEU A 396 -39.26 -8.51 -21.32
C LEU A 396 -38.80 -8.92 -22.72
N SER A 397 -37.50 -9.10 -22.95
CA SER A 397 -36.97 -9.59 -24.24
C SER A 397 -37.45 -11.00 -24.54
N ARG A 398 -37.55 -11.87 -23.53
CA ARG A 398 -38.05 -13.24 -23.68
C ARG A 398 -39.55 -13.31 -23.98
N LEU A 399 -40.32 -12.30 -23.54
CA LEU A 399 -41.74 -12.18 -23.87
C LEU A 399 -42.00 -11.64 -25.29
N ARG A 400 -40.97 -11.11 -25.96
CA ARG A 400 -41.04 -10.68 -27.38
C ARG A 400 -40.69 -11.79 -28.37
N GLU A 401 -40.18 -12.93 -27.90
CA GLU A 401 -39.82 -14.10 -28.71
C GLU A 401 -40.91 -15.20 -28.73
N CYS A 402 -42.06 -14.94 -28.11
CA CYS A 402 -43.32 -15.67 -28.29
C CYS A 402 -44.29 -14.78 -29.07
#